data_AF-A0A938EZN5-F1
#
_entry.id   AF-A0A938EZN5-F1
#
_cell.length_a   1.000
_cell.length_b   1.000
_cell.length_c   1.000
_cell.angle_alpha   90.00
_cell.angle_beta   90.00
_cell.angle_gamma   90.00
#
_symmetry.space_group_name_H-M   'P 1'
#
loop_
_entity.id
_entity.type
_entity.pdbx_description
1 polymer ?
#
loop_
_entity_poly.entity_id
_entity_poly.type
_entity_poly.pdbx_seq_one_letter_code
_entity_poly.pdbx_strand_id
1 'polypeptide(L)'
;MYLYKSSRSIGAGAIFFIVLFILVLIGSGYLFYTDKGRFWDFIPIISISLAVISLILLIFYFVRRSGAGYIFLLFFLIFLAGLILSSFFGTFALYNSAIDDLENKKYTEAIENFKIIIDEYPSSKYANDSLKNLAKSFYLNGDYEEAVLYYEEAVKKKIIDDKSLEVKKIFADCFLKIAEKKHGLKDYADAADNYLIHVDYLEDIISNFPDTNEAFIAKYKIPEYLFNAATDFSKAKKWIKSRELLQNIIDNYPESEYFNKSNESLFYIYSSSAIELKNNKNYKQAIIEFLNVMDLQQNVIDSKTYAINYQKEIIFRNMPPHILIQAANEEYRKNNYLKALFVYEYILKEFPENQAEILANFISSKINILKAADYETVIVTGPIGSFKKAGTSKILFENKTDYTLTIYIGGPDYTIIELEKGKKFEIELNSGTYKIAAELEDIEFNPFYGEITYEEGSRYSQIFKLEEKEE
;
A
#
# COMPACT_ATOMS: atom_id res chain seq x y z
N MET A 1 -95.30 39.55 -21.51
CA MET A 1 -93.84 39.41 -21.41
C MET A 1 -93.52 38.78 -20.05
N TYR A 2 -93.56 37.46 -19.93
CA TYR A 2 -93.23 36.76 -18.68
C TYR A 2 -91.73 36.49 -18.64
N LEU A 3 -91.01 37.22 -17.78
CA LEU A 3 -89.61 36.94 -17.45
C LEU A 3 -89.57 35.69 -16.56
N TYR A 4 -89.38 34.53 -17.17
CA TYR A 4 -89.13 33.29 -16.45
C TYR A 4 -87.72 33.34 -15.86
N LYS A 5 -87.58 33.86 -14.64
CA LYS A 5 -86.33 33.77 -13.86
C LYS A 5 -86.21 32.35 -13.34
N SER A 6 -85.78 31.41 -14.18
CA SER A 6 -85.43 30.07 -13.69
C SER A 6 -84.22 30.21 -12.76
N SER A 7 -84.41 30.06 -11.46
CA SER A 7 -83.28 29.90 -10.55
C SER A 7 -82.54 28.64 -10.99
N ARG A 8 -81.36 28.79 -11.59
CA ARG A 8 -80.44 27.69 -11.87
C ARG A 8 -79.95 27.15 -10.52
N SER A 9 -80.78 26.36 -9.83
CA SER A 9 -80.35 25.72 -8.59
C SER A 9 -79.31 24.64 -8.90
N ILE A 10 -78.22 24.66 -8.15
CA ILE A 10 -77.19 23.62 -8.19
C ILE A 10 -77.78 22.41 -7.45
N GLY A 11 -77.90 21.27 -8.14
CA GLY A 11 -78.45 20.05 -7.54
C GLY A 11 -77.50 19.46 -6.48
N ALA A 12 -78.05 18.72 -5.50
CA ALA A 12 -77.28 18.13 -4.40
C ALA A 12 -76.09 17.27 -4.87
N GLY A 13 -76.25 16.53 -5.97
CA GLY A 13 -75.15 15.76 -6.57
C GLY A 13 -74.00 16.62 -7.09
N ALA A 14 -74.28 17.80 -7.66
CA ALA A 14 -73.24 18.74 -8.07
C ALA A 14 -72.50 19.31 -6.85
N ILE A 15 -73.24 19.66 -5.79
CA ILE A 15 -72.64 20.16 -4.53
C ILE A 15 -71.70 19.10 -3.94
N PHE A 16 -72.11 17.82 -3.92
CA PHE A 16 -71.26 16.73 -3.45
C PHE A 16 -69.91 16.66 -4.19
N PHE A 17 -69.93 16.64 -5.53
CA PHE A 17 -68.69 16.59 -6.32
C PHE A 17 -67.85 17.87 -6.19
N ILE A 18 -68.48 19.04 -6.08
CA ILE A 18 -67.77 20.31 -5.85
C ILE A 18 -67.03 20.26 -4.51
N VAL A 19 -67.70 19.84 -3.43
CA VAL A 19 -67.07 19.70 -2.11
C VAL A 19 -65.95 18.67 -2.17
N LEU A 20 -66.16 17.52 -2.83
CA LEU A 20 -65.14 16.50 -3.00
C LEU A 20 -63.90 17.05 -3.72
N PHE A 21 -64.06 17.77 -4.83
CA PHE A 21 -62.93 18.33 -5.59
C PHE A 21 -62.20 19.42 -4.80
N ILE A 22 -62.92 20.25 -4.05
CA ILE A 22 -62.30 21.23 -3.14
C ILE A 22 -61.46 20.51 -2.08
N LEU A 23 -61.99 19.45 -1.47
CA LEU A 23 -61.25 18.67 -0.48
C LEU A 23 -59.99 18.01 -1.09
N VAL A 24 -60.06 17.52 -2.33
CA VAL A 24 -58.87 17.00 -3.02
C VAL A 24 -57.85 18.10 -3.29
N LEU A 25 -58.27 19.29 -3.73
CA LEU A 25 -57.34 20.41 -3.93
C LEU A 25 -56.68 20.84 -2.62
N ILE A 26 -57.42 20.89 -1.52
CA ILE A 26 -56.88 21.15 -0.18
C ILE A 26 -55.89 20.05 0.22
N GLY A 27 -56.24 18.79 0.00
CA GLY A 27 -55.37 17.64 0.27
C GLY A 27 -54.09 17.66 -0.55
N SER A 28 -54.18 17.97 -1.84
CA SER A 28 -53.03 18.14 -2.73
C SER A 28 -52.15 19.33 -2.31
N GLY A 29 -52.74 20.45 -1.92
CA GLY A 29 -52.00 21.60 -1.39
C GLY A 29 -51.29 21.29 -0.08
N TYR A 30 -51.93 20.54 0.81
CA TYR A 30 -51.31 20.03 2.02
C TYR A 30 -50.16 19.06 1.69
N LEU A 31 -50.36 18.12 0.77
CA LEU A 31 -49.32 17.18 0.33
C LEU A 31 -48.13 17.92 -0.30
N PHE A 32 -48.36 18.95 -1.12
CA PHE A 32 -47.29 19.79 -1.67
C PHE A 32 -46.45 20.45 -0.58
N TYR A 33 -47.10 20.92 0.49
CA TYR A 33 -46.42 21.55 1.61
C TYR A 33 -45.63 20.55 2.45
N THR A 34 -46.18 19.36 2.70
CA THR A 34 -45.55 18.36 3.59
C THR A 34 -44.56 17.45 2.89
N ASP A 35 -44.81 17.08 1.63
CA ASP A 35 -44.07 16.07 0.90
C ASP A 35 -44.13 16.37 -0.62
N LYS A 36 -43.22 17.26 -1.04
CA LYS A 36 -43.11 17.70 -2.44
C LYS A 36 -42.87 16.54 -3.41
N GLY A 37 -42.07 15.55 -3.03
CA GLY A 37 -41.75 14.40 -3.89
C GLY A 37 -42.99 13.57 -4.19
N ARG A 38 -43.73 13.16 -3.15
CA ARG A 38 -44.99 12.43 -3.33
C ARG A 38 -46.03 13.25 -4.04
N PHE A 39 -46.11 14.56 -3.77
CA PHE A 39 -47.02 15.45 -4.48
C PHE A 39 -46.82 15.32 -5.99
N TRP A 40 -45.61 15.53 -6.49
CA TRP A 40 -45.33 15.48 -7.93
C TRP A 40 -45.55 14.08 -8.52
N ASP A 41 -45.33 13.02 -7.76
CA ASP A 41 -45.62 11.65 -8.21
C ASP A 41 -47.12 11.36 -8.32
N PHE A 42 -47.94 11.91 -7.41
CA PHE A 42 -49.40 11.68 -7.38
C PHE A 42 -50.20 12.64 -8.24
N ILE A 43 -49.70 13.86 -8.51
CA ILE A 43 -50.43 14.87 -9.29
C ILE A 43 -50.91 14.35 -10.65
N PRO A 44 -50.13 13.60 -11.45
CA PRO A 44 -50.61 13.04 -12.70
C PRO A 44 -51.80 12.09 -12.52
N ILE A 45 -51.71 11.20 -11.53
CA ILE A 45 -52.73 10.17 -11.27
C ILE A 45 -54.04 10.83 -10.83
N ILE A 46 -53.95 11.78 -9.89
CA ILE A 46 -55.10 12.53 -9.39
C ILE A 46 -55.70 13.38 -10.51
N SER A 47 -54.87 14.11 -11.25
CA SER A 47 -55.35 15.06 -12.24
C SER A 47 -55.96 14.37 -13.47
N ILE A 48 -55.41 13.24 -13.94
CA ILE A 48 -56.03 12.43 -15.02
C ILE A 48 -57.42 11.98 -14.57
N SER A 49 -57.51 11.36 -13.39
CA SER A 49 -58.76 10.80 -12.87
C SER A 49 -59.83 11.88 -12.71
N LEU A 50 -59.47 13.00 -12.09
CA LEU A 50 -60.40 14.10 -11.83
C LEU A 50 -60.71 14.93 -13.07
N ALA A 51 -59.80 15.06 -14.04
CA ALA A 51 -60.11 15.67 -15.34
C ALA A 51 -61.16 14.84 -16.09
N VAL A 52 -61.02 13.51 -16.14
CA VAL A 52 -62.02 12.63 -16.79
C VAL A 52 -63.38 12.74 -16.10
N ILE A 53 -63.43 12.68 -14.77
CA ILE A 53 -64.70 12.85 -14.02
C ILE A 53 -65.28 14.25 -14.24
N SER A 54 -64.45 15.29 -14.22
CA SER A 54 -64.88 16.67 -14.48
C SER A 54 -65.47 16.81 -15.89
N LEU A 55 -64.87 16.17 -16.90
CA LEU A 55 -65.36 16.18 -18.27
C LEU A 55 -66.72 15.48 -18.41
N ILE A 56 -66.91 14.34 -17.74
CA ILE A 56 -68.19 13.62 -17.72
C ILE A 56 -69.28 14.50 -17.06
N LEU A 57 -68.99 15.07 -15.89
CA LEU A 57 -69.94 15.94 -15.17
C LEU A 57 -70.23 17.22 -15.95
N LEU A 58 -69.22 17.80 -16.60
CA LEU A 58 -69.33 18.95 -17.49
C LEU A 58 -70.37 18.69 -18.59
N ILE A 59 -70.20 17.61 -19.34
CA ILE A 59 -71.13 17.22 -20.43
C ILE A 59 -72.54 17.01 -19.86
N PHE A 60 -72.65 16.23 -18.78
CA PHE A 60 -73.93 15.92 -18.14
C PHE A 60 -74.71 17.16 -17.69
N TYR A 61 -74.05 18.11 -17.01
CA TYR A 61 -74.71 19.32 -16.51
C TYR A 61 -74.98 20.36 -17.61
N PHE A 62 -74.19 20.40 -18.68
CA PHE A 62 -74.50 21.22 -19.86
C PHE A 62 -75.73 20.70 -20.61
N VAL A 63 -75.85 19.39 -20.80
CA VAL A 63 -77.05 18.78 -21.41
C VAL A 63 -78.31 19.12 -20.59
N ARG A 64 -78.19 19.15 -19.25
CA ARG A 64 -79.26 19.54 -18.34
C ARG A 64 -79.48 21.07 -18.21
N ARG A 65 -78.76 21.89 -18.97
CA ARG A 65 -78.81 23.37 -18.93
C ARG A 65 -78.59 23.96 -17.51
N SER A 66 -77.82 23.27 -16.68
CA SER A 66 -77.50 23.70 -15.31
C SER A 66 -76.24 24.58 -15.28
N GLY A 67 -76.22 25.58 -14.39
CA GLY A 67 -75.05 26.43 -14.18
C GLY A 67 -73.83 25.68 -13.61
N ALA A 68 -74.04 24.50 -13.02
CA ALA A 68 -72.95 23.67 -12.47
C ALA A 68 -71.94 23.22 -13.54
N GLY A 69 -72.34 23.15 -14.82
CA GLY A 69 -71.44 22.80 -15.92
C GLY A 69 -70.22 23.72 -15.99
N TYR A 70 -70.39 25.03 -15.79
CA TYR A 70 -69.27 25.98 -15.78
C TYR A 70 -68.28 25.75 -14.62
N ILE A 71 -68.76 25.26 -13.47
CA ILE A 71 -67.90 24.92 -12.33
C ILE A 71 -67.06 23.69 -12.65
N PHE A 72 -67.65 22.66 -13.27
CA PHE A 72 -66.89 21.48 -13.71
C PHE A 72 -65.95 21.79 -14.88
N LEU A 73 -66.25 22.79 -15.72
CA LEU A 73 -65.30 23.29 -16.72
C LEU A 73 -64.07 23.90 -16.05
N LEU A 74 -64.27 24.71 -15.00
CA LEU A 74 -63.17 25.28 -14.23
C LEU A 74 -62.30 24.18 -13.59
N PHE A 75 -62.91 23.19 -12.93
CA PHE A 75 -62.17 22.06 -12.37
C PHE A 75 -61.41 21.27 -13.43
N PHE A 76 -62.04 21.02 -14.58
CA PHE A 76 -61.38 20.37 -15.71
C PHE A 76 -60.12 21.13 -16.15
N LEU A 77 -60.20 22.46 -16.29
CA LEU A 77 -59.06 23.30 -16.63
C LEU A 77 -57.97 23.31 -15.55
N ILE A 78 -58.34 23.31 -14.27
CA ILE A 78 -57.39 23.25 -13.15
C ILE A 78 -56.61 21.93 -13.18
N PHE A 79 -57.29 20.79 -13.35
CA PHE A 79 -56.62 19.50 -13.42
C PHE A 79 -55.79 19.34 -14.70
N LEU A 80 -56.23 19.91 -15.82
CA LEU A 80 -55.42 19.97 -17.04
C LEU A 80 -54.14 20.80 -16.81
N ALA A 81 -54.25 21.96 -16.15
CA ALA A 81 -53.09 22.76 -15.78
C ALA A 81 -52.14 22.01 -14.83
N GLY A 82 -52.68 21.25 -13.87
CA GLY A 82 -51.90 20.38 -12.99
C GLY A 82 -51.09 19.33 -13.76
N LEU A 83 -51.68 18.71 -14.79
CA LEU A 83 -50.96 17.78 -15.67
C LEU A 83 -49.83 18.46 -16.44
N ILE A 84 -50.11 19.63 -17.00
CA ILE A 84 -49.11 20.41 -17.74
C ILE A 84 -47.96 20.77 -16.80
N LEU A 85 -48.23 21.32 -15.62
CA LEU A 85 -47.19 21.66 -14.63
C LEU A 85 -46.36 20.43 -14.25
N SER A 86 -47.01 19.29 -14.00
CA SER A 86 -46.28 18.06 -13.67
C SER A 86 -45.42 17.53 -14.82
N SER A 87 -45.80 17.79 -16.07
CA SER A 87 -45.01 17.40 -17.24
C SER A 87 -43.76 18.27 -17.44
N PHE A 88 -43.75 19.48 -16.89
CA PHE A 88 -42.62 20.41 -17.01
C PHE A 88 -41.73 20.41 -15.76
N PHE A 89 -42.33 20.34 -14.57
CA PHE A 89 -41.64 20.54 -13.30
C PHE A 89 -41.69 19.31 -12.37
N GLY A 90 -42.37 18.24 -12.77
CA GLY A 90 -42.48 17.03 -11.96
C GLY A 90 -41.21 16.20 -11.96
N THR A 91 -41.05 15.40 -10.90
CA THR A 91 -39.97 14.41 -10.71
C THR A 91 -39.82 13.44 -11.89
N PHE A 92 -40.92 13.06 -12.55
CA PHE A 92 -40.88 12.23 -13.76
C PHE A 92 -40.19 12.91 -14.94
N ALA A 93 -40.47 14.21 -15.16
CA ALA A 93 -39.86 14.96 -16.26
C ALA A 93 -38.36 15.14 -16.04
N LEU A 94 -37.98 15.52 -14.80
CA LEU A 94 -36.58 15.62 -14.38
C LEU A 94 -35.85 14.28 -14.53
N TYR A 95 -36.45 13.18 -14.07
CA TYR A 95 -35.85 11.85 -14.13
C TYR A 95 -35.59 11.41 -15.58
N ASN A 96 -36.58 11.56 -16.46
CA ASN A 96 -36.40 11.16 -17.86
C ASN A 96 -35.41 12.06 -18.59
N SER A 97 -35.37 13.37 -18.28
CA SER A 97 -34.35 14.27 -18.83
C SER A 97 -32.96 13.81 -18.41
N ALA A 98 -32.77 13.51 -17.12
CA ALA A 98 -31.49 13.03 -16.61
C ALA A 98 -31.05 11.71 -17.24
N ILE A 99 -31.99 10.79 -17.49
CA ILE A 99 -31.72 9.53 -18.19
C ILE A 99 -31.34 9.77 -19.66
N ASP A 100 -32.07 10.63 -20.38
CA ASP A 100 -31.72 10.99 -21.75
C ASP A 100 -30.34 11.65 -21.83
N ASP A 101 -30.03 12.56 -20.90
CA ASP A 101 -28.70 13.18 -20.80
C ASP A 101 -27.61 12.13 -20.52
N LEU A 102 -27.87 11.18 -19.62
CA LEU A 102 -26.96 10.07 -19.31
C LEU A 102 -26.72 9.16 -20.53
N GLU A 103 -27.77 8.78 -21.26
CA GLU A 103 -27.69 7.96 -22.47
C GLU A 103 -26.95 8.68 -23.60
N ASN A 104 -27.12 10.00 -23.69
CA ASN A 104 -26.43 10.86 -24.65
C ASN A 104 -25.02 11.30 -24.19
N LYS A 105 -24.50 10.72 -23.09
CA LYS A 105 -23.17 11.01 -22.51
C LYS A 105 -22.95 12.45 -22.03
N LYS A 106 -24.05 13.16 -21.78
CA LYS A 106 -24.06 14.50 -21.18
C LYS A 106 -24.10 14.36 -19.66
N TYR A 107 -22.97 13.90 -19.10
CA TYR A 107 -22.95 13.45 -17.70
C TYR A 107 -23.15 14.61 -16.72
N THR A 108 -22.61 15.80 -17.00
CA THR A 108 -22.79 16.99 -16.16
C THR A 108 -24.27 17.36 -16.03
N GLU A 109 -25.00 17.40 -17.14
CA GLU A 109 -26.43 17.71 -17.18
C GLU A 109 -27.26 16.62 -16.47
N ALA A 110 -26.90 15.34 -16.67
CA ALA A 110 -27.51 14.24 -15.95
C ALA A 110 -27.28 14.35 -14.43
N ILE A 111 -26.06 14.68 -14.00
CA ILE A 111 -25.70 14.91 -12.59
C ILE A 111 -26.58 16.00 -11.99
N GLU A 112 -26.70 17.16 -12.66
CA GLU A 112 -27.52 18.28 -12.18
C GLU A 112 -28.98 17.84 -11.97
N ASN A 113 -29.59 17.20 -12.96
CA ASN A 113 -30.99 16.79 -12.89
C ASN A 113 -31.24 15.68 -11.84
N PHE A 114 -30.37 14.67 -11.75
CA PHE A 114 -30.51 13.65 -10.70
C PHE A 114 -30.33 14.24 -9.31
N LYS A 115 -29.37 15.16 -9.14
CA LYS A 115 -29.11 15.81 -7.85
C LYS A 115 -30.30 16.63 -7.37
N ILE A 116 -31.00 17.34 -8.26
CA ILE A 116 -32.26 18.03 -7.93
C ILE A 116 -33.29 17.03 -7.36
N ILE A 117 -33.42 15.83 -7.93
CA ILE A 117 -34.37 14.82 -7.44
C ILE A 117 -34.00 14.37 -6.02
N ILE A 118 -32.71 14.16 -5.75
CA ILE A 118 -32.22 13.75 -4.42
C ILE A 118 -32.39 14.84 -3.38
N ASP A 119 -32.03 16.08 -3.72
CA ASP A 119 -31.98 17.20 -2.78
C ASP A 119 -33.38 17.78 -2.51
N GLU A 120 -34.21 17.93 -3.55
CA GLU A 120 -35.52 18.58 -3.44
C GLU A 120 -36.69 17.60 -3.30
N TYR A 121 -36.56 16.37 -3.82
CA TYR A 121 -37.63 15.37 -3.89
C TYR A 121 -37.25 13.99 -3.32
N PRO A 122 -36.61 13.90 -2.13
CA PRO A 122 -36.06 12.65 -1.60
C PRO A 122 -37.10 11.54 -1.31
N SER A 123 -38.36 11.92 -1.18
CA SER A 123 -39.51 11.02 -0.96
C SER A 123 -40.15 10.51 -2.26
N SER A 124 -39.71 11.02 -3.42
CA SER A 124 -40.21 10.59 -4.72
C SER A 124 -39.87 9.13 -4.99
N LYS A 125 -40.73 8.43 -5.71
CA LYS A 125 -40.46 7.09 -6.22
C LYS A 125 -39.23 7.04 -7.14
N TYR A 126 -38.82 8.17 -7.72
CA TYR A 126 -37.61 8.28 -8.56
C TYR A 126 -36.32 8.54 -7.76
N ALA A 127 -36.41 8.81 -6.46
CA ALA A 127 -35.24 9.19 -5.66
C ALA A 127 -34.19 8.07 -5.59
N ASN A 128 -34.59 6.82 -5.37
CA ASN A 128 -33.64 5.71 -5.29
C ASN A 128 -32.93 5.46 -6.63
N ASP A 129 -33.67 5.43 -7.74
CA ASP A 129 -33.10 5.26 -9.08
C ASP A 129 -32.22 6.45 -9.46
N SER A 130 -32.61 7.67 -9.06
CA SER A 130 -31.79 8.87 -9.27
C SER A 130 -30.49 8.81 -8.50
N LEU A 131 -30.47 8.27 -7.27
CA LEU A 131 -29.25 8.17 -6.47
C LEU A 131 -28.26 7.19 -7.10
N LYS A 132 -28.76 6.04 -7.55
CA LYS A 132 -27.97 5.06 -8.30
C LYS A 132 -27.41 5.65 -9.60
N ASN A 133 -28.25 6.32 -10.38
CA ASN A 133 -27.82 6.90 -11.65
C ASN A 133 -26.93 8.14 -11.45
N LEU A 134 -27.09 8.91 -10.39
CA LEU A 134 -26.19 10.01 -10.02
C LEU A 134 -24.77 9.49 -9.77
N ALA A 135 -24.63 8.44 -8.95
CA ALA A 135 -23.34 7.80 -8.70
C ALA A 135 -22.69 7.29 -10.01
N LYS A 136 -23.51 6.67 -10.88
CA LYS A 136 -23.07 6.23 -12.22
C LYS A 136 -22.66 7.39 -13.12
N SER A 137 -23.39 8.50 -13.10
CA SER A 137 -23.06 9.68 -13.91
C SER A 137 -21.73 10.29 -13.46
N PHE A 138 -21.48 10.41 -12.15
CA PHE A 138 -20.16 10.85 -11.64
C PHE A 138 -19.03 9.92 -12.09
N TYR A 139 -19.24 8.60 -11.97
CA TYR A 139 -18.25 7.61 -12.43
C TYR A 139 -17.93 7.76 -13.94
N LEU A 140 -18.97 7.91 -14.77
CA LEU A 140 -18.80 8.08 -16.22
C LEU A 140 -18.23 9.45 -16.61
N ASN A 141 -18.44 10.48 -15.78
CA ASN A 141 -17.84 11.80 -15.95
C ASN A 141 -16.35 11.84 -15.56
N GLY A 142 -15.87 10.82 -14.83
CA GLY A 142 -14.51 10.77 -14.29
C GLY A 142 -14.33 11.48 -12.94
N ASP A 143 -15.43 11.84 -12.29
CA ASP A 143 -15.45 12.41 -10.94
C ASP A 143 -15.52 11.27 -9.92
N TYR A 144 -14.42 10.53 -9.80
CA TYR A 144 -14.38 9.26 -9.08
C TYR A 144 -14.56 9.43 -7.57
N GLU A 145 -14.09 10.52 -6.97
CA GLU A 145 -14.29 10.81 -5.55
C GLU A 145 -15.79 10.97 -5.21
N GLU A 146 -16.52 11.74 -6.01
CA GLU A 146 -17.98 11.91 -5.91
C GLU A 146 -18.71 10.60 -6.23
N ALA A 147 -18.24 9.84 -7.22
CA ALA A 147 -18.82 8.54 -7.54
C ALA A 147 -18.78 7.59 -6.34
N VAL A 148 -17.62 7.46 -5.68
CA VAL A 148 -17.45 6.66 -4.45
C VAL A 148 -18.46 7.10 -3.39
N LEU A 149 -18.54 8.41 -3.13
CA LEU A 149 -19.45 8.98 -2.13
C LEU A 149 -20.92 8.59 -2.37
N TYR A 150 -21.43 8.74 -3.60
CA TYR A 150 -22.83 8.43 -3.89
C TYR A 150 -23.11 6.92 -4.04
N TYR A 151 -22.13 6.11 -4.48
CA TYR A 151 -22.25 4.66 -4.45
C TYR A 151 -22.31 4.12 -3.01
N GLU A 152 -21.47 4.64 -2.10
CA GLU A 152 -21.52 4.31 -0.68
C GLU A 152 -22.87 4.69 -0.06
N GLU A 153 -23.42 5.85 -0.43
CA GLU A 153 -24.75 6.25 0.02
C GLU A 153 -25.84 5.29 -0.49
N ALA A 154 -25.77 4.89 -1.76
CA ALA A 154 -26.71 3.95 -2.35
C ALA A 154 -26.63 2.55 -1.71
N VAL A 155 -25.43 2.08 -1.38
CA VAL A 155 -25.18 0.86 -0.61
C VAL A 155 -25.79 0.97 0.79
N LYS A 156 -25.50 2.06 1.51
CA LYS A 156 -26.02 2.31 2.86
C LYS A 156 -27.55 2.32 2.90
N LYS A 157 -28.18 2.86 1.87
CA LYS A 157 -29.64 2.88 1.67
C LYS A 157 -30.20 1.55 1.15
N LYS A 158 -29.36 0.53 0.92
CA LYS A 158 -29.72 -0.78 0.35
C LYS A 158 -30.40 -0.69 -1.01
N ILE A 159 -30.07 0.34 -1.78
CA ILE A 159 -30.51 0.52 -3.17
C ILE A 159 -29.63 -0.34 -4.09
N ILE A 160 -28.36 -0.48 -3.72
CA ILE A 160 -27.35 -1.26 -4.42
C ILE A 160 -26.80 -2.30 -3.43
N ASP A 161 -26.54 -3.51 -3.93
CA ASP A 161 -25.94 -4.59 -3.16
C ASP A 161 -24.41 -4.49 -3.19
N ASP A 162 -23.79 -4.16 -2.06
CA ASP A 162 -22.32 -4.07 -1.92
C ASP A 162 -21.60 -5.38 -2.21
N LYS A 163 -22.31 -6.50 -2.08
CA LYS A 163 -21.74 -7.82 -2.31
C LYS A 163 -21.60 -8.11 -3.78
N SER A 164 -22.33 -7.42 -4.66
CA SER A 164 -22.33 -7.72 -6.08
C SER A 164 -20.96 -7.42 -6.72
N LEU A 165 -20.55 -8.29 -7.64
CA LEU A 165 -19.29 -8.14 -8.38
C LEU A 165 -19.22 -6.80 -9.13
N GLU A 166 -20.33 -6.35 -9.72
CA GLU A 166 -20.39 -5.08 -10.47
C GLU A 166 -19.99 -3.89 -9.58
N VAL A 167 -20.49 -3.85 -8.35
CA VAL A 167 -20.23 -2.75 -7.41
C VAL A 167 -18.78 -2.78 -6.93
N LYS A 168 -18.25 -3.96 -6.61
CA LYS A 168 -16.83 -4.11 -6.25
C LYS A 168 -15.89 -3.65 -7.37
N LYS A 169 -16.23 -3.98 -8.63
CA LYS A 169 -15.47 -3.52 -9.81
C LYS A 169 -15.49 -2.00 -9.93
N ILE A 170 -16.65 -1.37 -9.72
CA ILE A 170 -16.79 0.08 -9.77
C ILE A 170 -15.91 0.74 -8.70
N PHE A 171 -15.98 0.28 -7.45
CA PHE A 171 -15.13 0.81 -6.39
C PHE A 171 -13.65 0.60 -6.68
N ALA A 172 -13.25 -0.61 -7.09
CA ALA A 172 -11.86 -0.89 -7.47
C ALA A 172 -11.37 0.09 -8.55
N ASP A 173 -12.15 0.30 -9.62
CA ASP A 173 -11.78 1.22 -10.70
C ASP A 173 -11.72 2.68 -10.22
N CYS A 174 -12.71 3.15 -9.43
CA CYS A 174 -12.67 4.47 -8.83
C CYS A 174 -11.39 4.70 -8.02
N PHE A 175 -11.06 3.80 -7.09
CA PHE A 175 -9.88 3.96 -6.24
C PHE A 175 -8.57 3.91 -7.02
N LEU A 176 -8.50 3.09 -8.08
CA LEU A 176 -7.36 3.11 -9.00
C LEU A 176 -7.21 4.46 -9.68
N LYS A 177 -8.31 5.01 -10.22
CA LYS A 177 -8.30 6.30 -10.93
C LYS A 177 -7.97 7.47 -10.00
N ILE A 178 -8.47 7.44 -8.76
CA ILE A 178 -8.10 8.41 -7.72
C ILE A 178 -6.60 8.31 -7.42
N ALA A 179 -6.07 7.09 -7.25
CA ALA A 179 -4.64 6.88 -7.01
C ALA A 179 -3.78 7.44 -8.16
N GLU A 180 -4.11 7.13 -9.41
CA GLU A 180 -3.42 7.63 -10.61
C GLU A 180 -3.44 9.16 -10.70
N LYS A 181 -4.59 9.78 -10.44
CA LYS A 181 -4.77 11.25 -10.42
C LYS A 181 -3.92 11.88 -9.32
N LYS A 182 -3.99 11.34 -8.09
CA LYS A 182 -3.21 11.81 -6.93
C LYS A 182 -1.71 11.67 -7.15
N HIS A 183 -1.28 10.56 -7.76
CA HIS A 183 0.11 10.35 -8.18
C HIS A 183 0.56 11.45 -9.14
N GLY A 184 -0.24 11.74 -10.18
CA GLY A 184 0.05 12.80 -11.14
C GLY A 184 0.16 14.19 -10.50
N LEU A 185 -0.65 14.44 -9.46
CA LEU A 185 -0.60 15.65 -8.63
C LEU A 185 0.55 15.65 -7.60
N LYS A 186 1.35 14.58 -7.54
CA LYS A 186 2.45 14.36 -6.57
C LYS A 186 2.01 14.29 -5.12
N ASP A 187 0.72 14.02 -4.89
CA ASP A 187 0.15 13.71 -3.60
C ASP A 187 0.38 12.21 -3.30
N TYR A 188 1.65 11.85 -3.14
CA TYR A 188 2.08 10.45 -3.13
C TYR A 188 1.56 9.65 -1.92
N ALA A 189 1.36 10.32 -0.79
CA ALA A 189 0.82 9.65 0.40
C ALA A 189 -0.62 9.17 0.14
N ASP A 190 -1.48 10.07 -0.35
CA ASP A 190 -2.86 9.75 -0.69
C ASP A 190 -2.94 8.79 -1.88
N ALA A 191 -2.07 8.95 -2.89
CA ALA A 191 -2.01 8.03 -4.03
C ALA A 191 -1.74 6.59 -3.57
N ALA A 192 -0.74 6.40 -2.71
CA ALA A 192 -0.41 5.09 -2.16
C ALA A 192 -1.55 4.51 -1.30
N ASP A 193 -2.18 5.32 -0.44
CA ASP A 193 -3.30 4.86 0.37
C ASP A 193 -4.50 4.45 -0.53
N ASN A 194 -4.76 5.12 -1.66
CA ASN A 194 -5.80 4.73 -2.62
C ASN A 194 -5.45 3.47 -3.44
N TYR A 195 -4.17 3.27 -3.81
CA TYR A 195 -3.74 2.01 -4.41
C TYR A 195 -3.97 0.82 -3.47
N LEU A 196 -3.78 1.01 -2.16
CA LEU A 196 -4.07 -0.05 -1.18
C LEU A 196 -5.56 -0.36 -1.09
N ILE A 197 -6.42 0.65 -1.04
CA ILE A 197 -7.88 0.43 -1.07
C ILE A 197 -8.29 -0.30 -2.36
N HIS A 198 -7.70 0.06 -3.49
CA HIS A 198 -7.90 -0.66 -4.74
C HIS A 198 -7.51 -2.15 -4.63
N VAL A 199 -6.35 -2.45 -4.04
CA VAL A 199 -5.91 -3.83 -3.78
C VAL A 199 -6.88 -4.57 -2.87
N ASP A 200 -7.39 -3.93 -1.81
CA ASP A 200 -8.38 -4.55 -0.91
C ASP A 200 -9.64 -5.00 -1.67
N TYR A 201 -10.14 -4.19 -2.61
CA TYR A 201 -11.26 -4.58 -3.46
C TYR A 201 -10.91 -5.72 -4.43
N LEU A 202 -9.67 -5.76 -4.96
CA LEU A 202 -9.21 -6.87 -5.80
C LEU A 202 -9.11 -8.18 -5.01
N GLU A 203 -8.58 -8.14 -3.79
CA GLU A 203 -8.53 -9.30 -2.89
C GLU A 203 -9.93 -9.79 -2.53
N ASP A 204 -10.84 -8.86 -2.27
CA ASP A 204 -12.25 -9.17 -2.02
C ASP A 204 -12.93 -9.84 -3.24
N ILE A 205 -12.62 -9.39 -4.46
CA ILE A 205 -13.07 -10.03 -5.70
C ILE A 205 -12.48 -11.44 -5.83
N ILE A 206 -11.19 -11.64 -5.53
CA ILE A 206 -10.56 -12.97 -5.56
C ILE A 206 -11.24 -13.92 -4.57
N SER A 207 -11.56 -13.44 -3.36
CA SER A 207 -12.14 -14.26 -2.30
C SER A 207 -13.60 -14.63 -2.58
N ASN A 208 -14.41 -13.68 -3.06
CA ASN A 208 -15.86 -13.87 -3.18
C ASN A 208 -16.32 -14.25 -4.60
N PHE A 209 -15.47 -14.05 -5.61
CA PHE A 209 -15.77 -14.33 -7.02
C PHE A 209 -14.65 -15.10 -7.73
N PRO A 210 -14.13 -16.20 -7.15
CA PRO A 210 -12.89 -16.84 -7.61
C PRO A 210 -12.93 -17.37 -9.06
N ASP A 211 -14.12 -17.70 -9.57
CA ASP A 211 -14.33 -18.27 -10.91
C ASP A 211 -14.48 -17.19 -12.02
N THR A 212 -14.28 -15.92 -11.68
CA THR A 212 -14.46 -14.81 -12.63
C THR A 212 -13.15 -14.43 -13.32
N ASN A 213 -13.27 -13.86 -14.53
CA ASN A 213 -12.11 -13.31 -15.24
C ASN A 213 -11.46 -12.19 -14.43
N GLU A 214 -12.26 -11.42 -13.68
CA GLU A 214 -11.80 -10.36 -12.81
C GLU A 214 -10.92 -10.89 -11.67
N ALA A 215 -11.33 -11.98 -11.00
CA ALA A 215 -10.49 -12.62 -9.98
C ALA A 215 -9.20 -13.20 -10.57
N PHE A 216 -9.24 -13.76 -11.79
CA PHE A 216 -8.03 -14.19 -12.48
C PHE A 216 -7.09 -13.02 -12.76
N ILE A 217 -7.58 -11.93 -13.35
CA ILE A 217 -6.80 -10.72 -13.65
C ILE A 217 -6.21 -10.11 -12.37
N ALA A 218 -7.01 -10.00 -11.31
CA ALA A 218 -6.62 -9.44 -10.01
C ALA A 218 -5.37 -10.12 -9.45
N LYS A 219 -5.30 -11.46 -9.48
CA LYS A 219 -4.14 -12.23 -8.97
C LYS A 219 -2.82 -11.80 -9.62
N TYR A 220 -2.83 -11.46 -10.91
CA TYR A 220 -1.62 -11.01 -11.61
C TYR A 220 -1.35 -9.51 -11.46
N LYS A 221 -2.39 -8.72 -11.17
CA LYS A 221 -2.30 -7.26 -11.10
C LYS A 221 -2.03 -6.71 -9.69
N ILE A 222 -2.37 -7.44 -8.63
CA ILE A 222 -2.10 -6.99 -7.25
C ILE A 222 -0.63 -6.60 -7.02
N PRO A 223 0.38 -7.39 -7.45
CA PRO A 223 1.79 -7.02 -7.25
C PRO A 223 2.18 -5.69 -7.91
N GLU A 224 1.58 -5.36 -9.06
CA GLU A 224 1.78 -4.08 -9.74
C GLU A 224 1.29 -2.91 -8.86
N TYR A 225 0.09 -3.02 -8.32
CA TYR A 225 -0.50 -1.95 -7.51
C TYR A 225 0.16 -1.83 -6.13
N LEU A 226 0.56 -2.95 -5.51
CA LEU A 226 1.39 -2.92 -4.31
C LEU A 226 2.73 -2.24 -4.57
N PHE A 227 3.35 -2.50 -5.73
CA PHE A 227 4.62 -1.86 -6.09
C PHE A 227 4.46 -0.36 -6.36
N ASN A 228 3.37 0.04 -7.01
CA ASN A 228 3.03 1.45 -7.22
C ASN A 228 2.81 2.17 -5.87
N ALA A 229 2.06 1.57 -4.95
CA ALA A 229 1.87 2.08 -3.60
C ALA A 229 3.20 2.19 -2.83
N ALA A 230 4.06 1.16 -2.90
CA ALA A 230 5.37 1.17 -2.27
C ALA A 230 6.27 2.29 -2.81
N THR A 231 6.23 2.51 -4.12
CA THR A 231 6.98 3.58 -4.81
C THR A 231 6.50 4.96 -4.36
N ASP A 232 5.19 5.16 -4.23
CA ASP A 232 4.63 6.45 -3.80
C ASP A 232 4.86 6.70 -2.30
N PHE A 233 4.77 5.67 -1.45
CA PHE A 233 5.20 5.80 -0.05
C PHE A 233 6.69 6.15 0.07
N SER A 234 7.54 5.58 -0.79
CA SER A 234 8.96 5.97 -0.87
C SER A 234 9.13 7.45 -1.20
N LYS A 235 8.43 7.96 -2.22
CA LYS A 235 8.47 9.39 -2.58
C LYS A 235 7.92 10.29 -1.46
N ALA A 236 6.93 9.80 -0.71
CA ALA A 236 6.39 10.46 0.48
C ALA A 236 7.28 10.30 1.73
N LYS A 237 8.44 9.64 1.62
CA LYS A 237 9.36 9.30 2.73
C LYS A 237 8.73 8.45 3.84
N LYS A 238 7.64 7.75 3.55
CA LYS A 238 7.03 6.74 4.44
C LYS A 238 7.80 5.41 4.29
N TRP A 239 9.08 5.41 4.68
CA TRP A 239 10.02 4.31 4.43
C TRP A 239 9.54 2.95 4.94
N ILE A 240 8.98 2.90 6.15
CA ILE A 240 8.51 1.65 6.78
C ILE A 240 7.39 1.03 5.95
N LYS A 241 6.33 1.80 5.67
CA LYS A 241 5.20 1.35 4.83
C LYS A 241 5.68 0.87 3.46
N SER A 242 6.61 1.61 2.83
CA SER A 242 7.18 1.24 1.54
C SER A 242 7.85 -0.14 1.61
N ARG A 243 8.71 -0.38 2.61
CA ARG A 243 9.38 -1.68 2.78
C ARG A 243 8.43 -2.83 3.06
N GLU A 244 7.42 -2.62 3.90
CA GLU A 244 6.43 -3.66 4.22
C GLU A 244 5.73 -4.15 2.95
N LEU A 245 5.37 -3.24 2.04
CA LEU A 245 4.78 -3.60 0.76
C LEU A 245 5.76 -4.31 -0.18
N LEU A 246 7.01 -3.83 -0.28
CA LEU A 246 8.03 -4.49 -1.08
C LEU A 246 8.32 -5.91 -0.56
N GLN A 247 8.39 -6.09 0.75
CA GLN A 247 8.59 -7.39 1.37
C GLN A 247 7.38 -8.31 1.13
N ASN A 248 6.16 -7.79 1.23
CA ASN A 248 4.95 -8.54 0.86
C ASN A 248 5.02 -9.07 -0.59
N ILE A 249 5.47 -8.24 -1.55
CA ILE A 249 5.65 -8.69 -2.93
C ILE A 249 6.68 -9.82 -3.03
N ILE A 250 7.79 -9.70 -2.31
CA ILE A 250 8.86 -10.70 -2.31
C ILE A 250 8.38 -12.03 -1.71
N ASP A 251 7.68 -11.98 -0.59
CA ASP A 251 7.27 -13.16 0.16
C ASP A 251 6.10 -13.90 -0.51
N ASN A 252 5.14 -13.15 -1.05
CA ASN A 252 3.86 -13.71 -1.51
C ASN A 252 3.73 -13.80 -3.03
N TYR A 253 4.59 -13.13 -3.80
CA TYR A 253 4.50 -13.06 -5.27
C TYR A 253 5.84 -13.31 -5.99
N PRO A 254 6.51 -14.45 -5.73
CA PRO A 254 7.84 -14.75 -6.29
C PRO A 254 7.87 -14.84 -7.83
N GLU A 255 6.76 -15.25 -8.44
CA GLU A 255 6.63 -15.37 -9.91
C GLU A 255 6.28 -14.04 -10.60
N SER A 256 6.05 -12.97 -9.83
CA SER A 256 5.69 -11.67 -10.39
C SER A 256 6.90 -10.97 -11.01
N GLU A 257 6.70 -10.23 -12.10
CA GLU A 257 7.73 -9.32 -12.63
C GLU A 257 8.17 -8.24 -11.64
N TYR A 258 7.39 -8.02 -10.57
CA TYR A 258 7.70 -7.08 -9.50
C TYR A 258 8.57 -7.69 -8.39
N PHE A 259 8.86 -8.99 -8.41
CA PHE A 259 9.72 -9.64 -7.41
C PHE A 259 11.14 -9.06 -7.42
N ASN A 260 11.81 -9.08 -8.58
CA ASN A 260 13.16 -8.53 -8.71
C ASN A 260 13.17 -7.01 -8.53
N LYS A 261 12.17 -6.31 -9.08
CA LYS A 261 12.01 -4.85 -8.91
C LYS A 261 11.89 -4.49 -7.42
N SER A 262 11.20 -5.31 -6.63
CA SER A 262 11.02 -5.06 -5.19
C SER A 262 12.30 -5.29 -4.40
N ASN A 263 13.02 -6.39 -4.69
CA ASN A 263 14.33 -6.65 -4.09
C ASN A 263 15.32 -5.52 -4.38
N GLU A 264 15.37 -5.04 -5.64
CA GLU A 264 16.20 -3.89 -5.99
C GLU A 264 15.74 -2.59 -5.30
N SER A 265 14.44 -2.37 -5.19
CA SER A 265 13.88 -1.18 -4.54
C SER A 265 14.25 -1.09 -3.06
N LEU A 266 14.28 -2.22 -2.34
CA LEU A 266 14.67 -2.26 -0.93
C LEU A 266 16.06 -1.67 -0.68
N PHE A 267 17.04 -1.92 -1.56
CA PHE A 267 18.37 -1.29 -1.47
C PHE A 267 18.28 0.25 -1.43
N TYR A 268 17.48 0.83 -2.33
CA TYR A 268 17.30 2.28 -2.40
C TYR A 268 16.55 2.81 -1.18
N ILE A 269 15.59 2.05 -0.64
CA ILE A 269 14.85 2.43 0.57
C ILE A 269 15.76 2.46 1.80
N TYR A 270 16.53 1.39 2.05
CA TYR A 270 17.46 1.35 3.19
C TYR A 270 18.50 2.46 3.09
N SER A 271 19.07 2.68 1.89
CA SER A 271 20.05 3.74 1.66
C SER A 271 19.45 5.14 1.90
N SER A 272 18.26 5.43 1.37
CA SER A 272 17.62 6.75 1.49
C SER A 272 17.16 7.02 2.93
N SER A 273 16.60 6.03 3.59
CA SER A 273 16.20 6.08 5.01
C SER A 273 17.42 6.35 5.91
N ALA A 274 18.55 5.66 5.67
CA ALA A 274 19.79 5.88 6.39
C ALA A 274 20.37 7.29 6.18
N ILE A 275 20.34 7.81 4.95
CA ILE A 275 20.77 9.19 4.66
C ILE A 275 19.90 10.21 5.40
N GLU A 276 18.59 10.02 5.45
CA GLU A 276 17.70 10.90 6.20
C GLU A 276 17.98 10.87 7.70
N LEU A 277 18.14 9.67 8.28
CA LEU A 277 18.52 9.49 9.68
C LEU A 277 19.85 10.17 9.99
N LYS A 278 20.85 10.05 9.11
CA LYS A 278 22.14 10.73 9.22
C LYS A 278 21.96 12.25 9.23
N ASN A 279 21.18 12.80 8.31
CA ASN A 279 20.94 14.24 8.21
C ASN A 279 20.26 14.79 9.47
N ASN A 280 19.43 13.97 10.11
CA ASN A 280 18.80 14.26 11.40
C ASN A 280 19.72 13.97 12.61
N LYS A 281 21.01 13.71 12.38
CA LYS A 281 22.03 13.37 13.39
C LYS A 281 21.74 12.10 14.19
N ASN A 282 20.84 11.26 13.70
CA ASN A 282 20.53 9.96 14.29
C ASN A 282 21.49 8.89 13.73
N TYR A 283 22.80 9.07 14.00
CA TYR A 283 23.87 8.35 13.31
C TYR A 283 23.85 6.84 13.54
N LYS A 284 23.62 6.40 14.78
CA LYS A 284 23.59 4.97 15.10
C LYS A 284 22.47 4.25 14.33
N GLN A 285 21.28 4.84 14.31
CA GLN A 285 20.13 4.31 13.59
C GLN A 285 20.34 4.38 12.08
N ALA A 286 21.00 5.42 11.57
CA ALA A 286 21.39 5.49 10.17
C ALA A 286 22.30 4.33 9.76
N ILE A 287 23.27 3.98 10.60
CA ILE A 287 24.14 2.82 10.38
C ILE A 287 23.30 1.55 10.36
N ILE A 288 22.55 1.26 11.43
CA ILE A 288 21.74 0.04 11.54
C ILE A 288 20.76 -0.10 10.37
N GLU A 289 20.08 0.98 10.00
CA GLU A 289 19.16 1.01 8.86
C GLU A 289 19.87 0.67 7.55
N PHE A 290 21.07 1.21 7.32
CA PHE A 290 21.86 0.91 6.14
C PHE A 290 22.36 -0.53 6.12
N LEU A 291 22.74 -1.10 7.26
CA LEU A 291 23.26 -2.48 7.33
C LEU A 291 22.23 -3.52 6.91
N ASN A 292 20.94 -3.19 6.85
CA ASN A 292 19.90 -4.08 6.29
C ASN A 292 20.09 -4.34 4.79
N VAL A 293 20.91 -3.57 4.06
CA VAL A 293 21.26 -3.91 2.66
C VAL A 293 22.00 -5.24 2.55
N MET A 294 22.61 -5.73 3.63
CA MET A 294 23.28 -7.03 3.66
C MET A 294 22.32 -8.20 3.88
N ASP A 295 21.04 -7.95 4.16
CA ASP A 295 20.01 -8.99 4.26
C ASP A 295 19.24 -9.17 2.94
N LEU A 296 19.59 -8.39 1.90
CA LEU A 296 18.98 -8.52 0.57
C LEU A 296 19.39 -9.83 -0.09
N GLN A 297 18.65 -10.23 -1.14
CA GLN A 297 19.01 -11.41 -1.91
C GLN A 297 20.42 -11.30 -2.49
N GLN A 298 21.15 -12.43 -2.50
CA GLN A 298 22.57 -12.46 -2.87
C GLN A 298 22.83 -11.88 -4.28
N ASN A 299 21.98 -12.21 -5.25
CA ASN A 299 22.07 -11.64 -6.61
C ASN A 299 21.95 -10.10 -6.64
N VAL A 300 21.15 -9.52 -5.75
CA VAL A 300 21.03 -8.06 -5.60
C VAL A 300 22.27 -7.51 -4.92
N ILE A 301 22.77 -8.15 -3.87
CA ILE A 301 24.03 -7.76 -3.22
C ILE A 301 25.17 -7.76 -4.26
N ASP A 302 25.33 -8.84 -5.01
CA ASP A 302 26.38 -9.01 -6.02
C ASP A 302 26.29 -7.91 -7.07
N SER A 303 25.11 -7.71 -7.67
CA SER A 303 24.89 -6.69 -8.71
C SER A 303 25.03 -5.25 -8.20
N LYS A 304 24.82 -5.00 -6.90
CA LYS A 304 24.93 -3.67 -6.29
C LYS A 304 26.18 -3.49 -5.43
N THR A 305 27.15 -4.41 -5.43
CA THR A 305 28.35 -4.36 -4.58
C THR A 305 29.05 -3.00 -4.62
N TYR A 306 29.28 -2.47 -5.82
CA TYR A 306 29.88 -1.15 -6.00
C TYR A 306 29.03 -0.02 -5.39
N ALA A 307 27.71 -0.07 -5.60
CA ALA A 307 26.78 0.93 -5.08
C ALA A 307 26.66 0.86 -3.55
N ILE A 308 26.64 -0.35 -2.96
CA ILE A 308 26.65 -0.56 -1.51
C ILE A 308 27.91 0.06 -0.92
N ASN A 309 29.09 -0.23 -1.47
CA ASN A 309 30.34 0.36 -0.98
C ASN A 309 30.40 1.89 -1.16
N TYR A 310 29.89 2.41 -2.27
CA TYR A 310 29.80 3.85 -2.48
C TYR A 310 28.86 4.53 -1.46
N GLN A 311 27.69 3.95 -1.19
CA GLN A 311 26.74 4.48 -0.20
C GLN A 311 27.28 4.36 1.22
N LYS A 312 28.03 3.29 1.56
CA LYS A 312 28.75 3.15 2.84
C LYS A 312 29.61 4.38 3.09
N GLU A 313 30.44 4.75 2.12
CA GLU A 313 31.32 5.93 2.20
C GLU A 313 30.51 7.22 2.41
N ILE A 314 29.39 7.39 1.71
CA ILE A 314 28.54 8.58 1.88
C ILE A 314 27.91 8.62 3.26
N ILE A 315 27.35 7.51 3.73
CA ILE A 315 26.59 7.45 4.97
C ILE A 315 27.53 7.54 6.17
N PHE A 316 28.66 6.83 6.18
CA PHE A 316 29.56 6.81 7.34
C PHE A 316 30.47 8.04 7.44
N ARG A 317 30.72 8.74 6.32
CA ARG A 317 31.57 9.94 6.31
C ARG A 317 31.16 10.97 7.36
N ASN A 318 32.16 11.46 8.08
CA ASN A 318 32.03 12.44 9.16
C ASN A 318 31.21 11.98 10.37
N MET A 319 30.92 10.67 10.51
CA MET A 319 30.36 10.13 11.75
C MET A 319 31.46 10.01 12.82
N PRO A 320 31.16 10.29 14.10
CA PRO A 320 32.12 10.05 15.18
C PRO A 320 32.49 8.56 15.29
N PRO A 321 33.78 8.22 15.44
CA PRO A 321 34.24 6.81 15.47
C PRO A 321 33.59 6.00 16.60
N HIS A 322 33.40 6.60 17.78
CA HIS A 322 32.73 5.90 18.89
C HIS A 322 31.31 5.43 18.56
N ILE A 323 30.58 6.11 17.67
CA ILE A 323 29.23 5.67 17.24
C ILE A 323 29.33 4.50 16.26
N LEU A 324 30.28 4.55 15.32
CA LEU A 324 30.55 3.44 14.39
C LEU A 324 30.95 2.18 15.18
N ILE A 325 31.85 2.32 16.15
CA ILE A 325 32.27 1.23 17.05
C ILE A 325 31.08 0.69 17.83
N GLN A 326 30.24 1.56 18.40
CA GLN A 326 29.05 1.13 19.15
C GLN A 326 28.07 0.34 18.26
N ALA A 327 27.83 0.79 17.03
CA ALA A 327 26.95 0.11 16.08
C ALA A 327 27.52 -1.25 15.64
N ALA A 328 28.80 -1.30 15.28
CA ALA A 328 29.49 -2.55 14.90
C ALA A 328 29.47 -3.57 16.05
N ASN A 329 29.76 -3.14 17.28
CA ASN A 329 29.73 -3.98 18.47
C ASN A 329 28.32 -4.48 18.80
N GLU A 330 27.27 -3.74 18.44
CA GLU A 330 25.90 -4.20 18.61
C GLU A 330 25.57 -5.34 17.63
N GLU A 331 25.94 -5.20 16.37
CA GLU A 331 25.75 -6.26 15.37
C GLU A 331 26.59 -7.51 15.70
N TYR A 332 27.82 -7.32 16.18
CA TYR A 332 28.66 -8.40 16.70
C TYR A 332 27.95 -9.18 17.83
N ARG A 333 27.36 -8.49 18.82
CA ARG A 333 26.62 -9.13 19.92
C ARG A 333 25.36 -9.88 19.46
N LYS A 334 24.78 -9.48 18.33
CA LYS A 334 23.67 -10.19 17.68
C LYS A 334 24.14 -11.37 16.82
N ASN A 335 25.45 -11.62 16.75
CA ASN A 335 26.10 -12.58 15.85
C ASN A 335 25.96 -12.24 14.36
N ASN A 336 25.66 -10.98 14.03
CA ASN A 336 25.62 -10.49 12.65
C ASN A 336 27.05 -10.12 12.20
N TYR A 337 27.93 -11.12 12.13
CA TYR A 337 29.37 -10.91 11.94
C TYR A 337 29.71 -10.21 10.62
N LEU A 338 29.01 -10.50 9.52
CA LEU A 338 29.19 -9.80 8.24
C LEU A 338 28.88 -8.31 8.38
N LYS A 339 27.78 -7.97 9.08
CA LYS A 339 27.40 -6.58 9.30
C LYS A 339 28.39 -5.84 10.19
N ALA A 340 28.88 -6.52 11.22
CA ALA A 340 29.90 -5.97 12.11
C ALA A 340 31.21 -5.69 11.34
N LEU A 341 31.70 -6.66 10.56
CA LEU A 341 32.90 -6.50 9.73
C LEU A 341 32.78 -5.36 8.73
N PHE A 342 31.63 -5.23 8.07
CA PHE A 342 31.39 -4.18 7.10
C PHE A 342 31.62 -2.77 7.67
N VAL A 343 31.33 -2.57 8.96
CA VAL A 343 31.61 -1.32 9.68
C VAL A 343 33.04 -1.27 10.20
N TYR A 344 33.57 -2.37 10.77
CA TYR A 344 34.95 -2.42 11.25
C TYR A 344 35.98 -2.14 10.15
N GLU A 345 35.78 -2.65 8.93
CA GLU A 345 36.65 -2.37 7.79
C GLU A 345 36.70 -0.89 7.44
N TYR A 346 35.55 -0.20 7.53
CA TYR A 346 35.50 1.24 7.36
C TYR A 346 36.27 1.98 8.48
N ILE A 347 36.13 1.53 9.73
CA ILE A 347 36.86 2.10 10.87
C ILE A 347 38.37 1.90 10.71
N LEU A 348 38.83 0.70 10.34
CA LEU A 348 40.26 0.42 10.13
C LEU A 348 40.88 1.32 9.04
N LYS A 349 40.10 1.60 7.99
CA LYS A 349 40.53 2.45 6.88
C LYS A 349 40.59 3.94 7.24
N GLU A 350 39.54 4.46 7.87
CA GLU A 350 39.36 5.91 8.08
C GLU A 350 39.82 6.40 9.47
N PHE A 351 39.89 5.50 10.45
CA PHE A 351 40.26 5.77 11.86
C PHE A 351 41.26 4.71 12.38
N PRO A 352 42.45 4.59 11.78
CA PRO A 352 43.44 3.57 12.16
C PRO A 352 43.85 3.64 13.64
N GLU A 353 43.75 4.80 14.29
CA GLU A 353 43.99 4.99 15.72
C GLU A 353 43.02 4.19 16.61
N ASN A 354 41.82 3.86 16.12
CA ASN A 354 40.83 3.06 16.84
C ASN A 354 41.03 1.55 16.64
N GLN A 355 42.01 1.10 15.87
CA GLN A 355 42.26 -0.32 15.59
C GLN A 355 42.32 -1.17 16.86
N ALA A 356 43.05 -0.72 17.89
CA ALA A 356 43.20 -1.47 19.14
C ALA A 356 41.87 -1.71 19.87
N GLU A 357 40.91 -0.79 19.76
CA GLU A 357 39.59 -0.89 20.40
C GLU A 357 38.68 -1.91 19.72
N ILE A 358 38.82 -2.08 18.40
CA ILE A 358 37.96 -2.96 17.61
C ILE A 358 38.59 -4.32 17.27
N LEU A 359 39.92 -4.47 17.42
CA LEU A 359 40.69 -5.62 16.94
C LEU A 359 40.12 -6.95 17.40
N ALA A 360 39.76 -7.06 18.68
CA ALA A 360 39.25 -8.29 19.26
C ALA A 360 37.92 -8.73 18.61
N ASN A 361 36.98 -7.80 18.43
CA ASN A 361 35.69 -8.09 17.81
C ASN A 361 35.81 -8.28 16.29
N PHE A 362 36.71 -7.55 15.63
CA PHE A 362 37.03 -7.74 14.21
C PHE A 362 37.55 -9.15 13.94
N ILE A 363 38.60 -9.56 14.66
CA ILE A 363 39.18 -10.91 14.55
C ILE A 363 38.14 -11.98 14.89
N SER A 364 37.39 -11.78 15.97
CA SER A 364 36.34 -12.73 16.36
C SER A 364 35.26 -12.85 15.28
N SER A 365 34.89 -11.76 14.61
CA SER A 365 33.92 -11.77 13.51
C SER A 365 34.47 -12.53 12.30
N LYS A 366 35.72 -12.27 11.89
CA LYS A 366 36.41 -13.01 10.82
C LYS A 366 36.48 -14.50 11.11
N ILE A 367 36.93 -14.89 12.30
CA ILE A 367 37.02 -16.29 12.72
C ILE A 367 35.66 -16.98 12.64
N ASN A 368 34.57 -16.34 13.12
CA ASN A 368 33.24 -16.96 13.08
C ASN A 368 32.71 -17.11 11.65
N ILE A 369 33.02 -16.18 10.74
CA ILE A 369 32.66 -16.30 9.33
C ILE A 369 33.42 -17.45 8.66
N LEU A 370 34.75 -17.50 8.83
CA LEU A 370 35.58 -18.55 8.23
C LEU A 370 35.24 -19.94 8.81
N LYS A 371 34.94 -20.02 10.10
CA LYS A 371 34.46 -21.25 10.76
C LYS A 371 33.13 -21.75 10.19
N ALA A 372 32.27 -20.85 9.73
CA ALA A 372 30.96 -21.21 9.19
C ALA A 372 31.02 -21.64 7.71
N ALA A 373 32.12 -21.33 7.02
CA ALA A 373 32.41 -21.84 5.69
C ALA A 373 32.99 -23.27 5.75
N ASP A 374 33.15 -23.91 4.60
CA ASP A 374 33.98 -25.13 4.51
C ASP A 374 35.44 -24.74 4.79
N TYR A 375 36.13 -25.49 5.67
CA TYR A 375 37.49 -25.17 6.10
C TYR A 375 38.40 -26.39 6.23
N GLU A 376 39.69 -26.16 6.05
CA GLU A 376 40.76 -27.09 6.37
C GLU A 376 41.09 -27.05 7.87
N THR A 377 41.23 -28.22 8.49
CA THR A 377 41.57 -28.26 9.92
C THR A 377 43.02 -27.87 10.15
N VAL A 378 43.23 -26.93 11.08
CA VAL A 378 44.57 -26.59 11.55
C VAL A 378 45.13 -27.77 12.35
N ILE A 379 46.19 -28.40 11.85
CA ILE A 379 46.78 -29.58 12.48
C ILE A 379 47.29 -29.24 13.88
N VAL A 380 46.64 -29.81 14.91
CA VAL A 380 47.05 -29.60 16.31
C VAL A 380 48.27 -30.47 16.60
N THR A 381 49.42 -29.85 16.82
CA THR A 381 50.64 -30.56 17.26
C THR A 381 50.85 -30.36 18.76
N GLY A 382 51.35 -31.40 19.43
CA GLY A 382 51.81 -31.29 20.81
C GLY A 382 53.03 -30.37 20.93
N PRO A 383 53.43 -29.98 22.15
CA PRO A 383 54.58 -29.11 22.36
C PRO A 383 55.85 -29.73 21.77
N ILE A 384 56.56 -28.96 20.95
CA ILE A 384 57.82 -29.35 20.29
C ILE A 384 59.06 -29.03 21.13
N GLY A 385 58.89 -28.42 22.30
CA GLY A 385 59.96 -28.12 23.25
C GLY A 385 59.53 -27.17 24.36
N SER A 386 60.49 -26.77 25.20
CA SER A 386 60.27 -25.85 26.32
C SER A 386 60.67 -24.40 26.01
N PHE A 387 60.02 -23.44 26.65
CA PHE A 387 60.27 -22.00 26.60
C PHE A 387 60.38 -21.42 28.02
N LYS A 388 61.46 -20.69 28.32
CA LYS A 388 61.80 -20.25 29.69
C LYS A 388 61.13 -18.92 30.08
N LYS A 389 59.84 -18.75 29.78
CA LYS A 389 59.07 -17.56 30.18
C LYS A 389 57.72 -18.02 30.72
N ALA A 390 57.46 -17.64 31.96
CA ALA A 390 56.21 -17.94 32.65
C ALA A 390 55.06 -17.12 32.05
N GLY A 391 53.86 -17.70 32.06
CA GLY A 391 52.61 -17.13 31.54
C GLY A 391 52.49 -17.08 30.01
N THR A 392 53.54 -17.42 29.26
CA THR A 392 53.53 -17.35 27.79
C THR A 392 54.04 -18.63 27.14
N SER A 393 53.72 -18.75 25.86
CA SER A 393 54.16 -19.80 24.95
C SER A 393 54.81 -19.18 23.71
N LYS A 394 55.67 -19.94 23.04
CA LYS A 394 56.31 -19.49 21.79
C LYS A 394 55.81 -20.32 20.62
N ILE A 395 55.22 -19.67 19.62
CA ILE A 395 54.56 -20.32 18.49
C ILE A 395 55.32 -19.99 17.22
N LEU A 396 55.71 -21.02 16.48
CA LEU A 396 56.26 -20.90 15.12
C LEU A 396 55.17 -21.23 14.11
N PHE A 397 54.65 -20.23 13.42
CA PHE A 397 53.77 -20.40 12.27
C PHE A 397 54.62 -20.64 11.02
N GLU A 398 54.27 -21.64 10.23
CA GLU A 398 54.93 -22.00 8.97
C GLU A 398 53.90 -22.14 7.86
N ASN A 399 54.05 -21.35 6.81
CA ASN A 399 53.21 -21.41 5.62
C ASN A 399 53.85 -22.32 4.57
N LYS A 400 53.30 -23.53 4.39
CA LYS A 400 53.68 -24.46 3.31
C LYS A 400 52.69 -24.48 2.15
N THR A 401 51.74 -23.54 2.14
CA THR A 401 50.87 -23.35 0.98
C THR A 401 51.60 -22.56 -0.11
N ASP A 402 51.04 -22.55 -1.31
CA ASP A 402 51.57 -21.76 -2.43
C ASP A 402 51.11 -20.29 -2.43
N TYR A 403 50.45 -19.83 -1.36
CA TYR A 403 49.77 -18.54 -1.28
C TYR A 403 50.17 -17.75 -0.04
N THR A 404 49.93 -16.45 -0.03
CA THR A 404 50.02 -15.63 1.19
C THR A 404 48.85 -15.96 2.11
N LEU A 405 49.12 -16.12 3.40
CA LEU A 405 48.10 -16.37 4.43
C LEU A 405 47.88 -15.12 5.26
N THR A 406 46.61 -14.80 5.53
CA THR A 406 46.22 -13.87 6.61
C THR A 406 45.69 -14.68 7.78
N ILE A 407 46.47 -14.78 8.84
CA ILE A 407 46.18 -15.59 10.03
C ILE A 407 45.55 -14.71 11.11
N TYR A 408 44.33 -15.06 11.50
CA TYR A 408 43.55 -14.46 12.56
C TYR A 408 43.68 -15.29 13.85
N ILE A 409 44.24 -14.68 14.89
CA ILE A 409 44.45 -15.33 16.19
C ILE A 409 43.59 -14.61 17.22
N GLY A 410 42.63 -15.32 17.81
CA GLY A 410 41.76 -14.79 18.86
C GLY A 410 41.71 -15.70 20.09
N GLY A 411 41.82 -15.11 21.28
CA GLY A 411 41.85 -15.83 22.55
C GLY A 411 42.35 -14.93 23.68
N PRO A 412 43.29 -15.38 24.53
CA PRO A 412 43.96 -14.51 25.50
C PRO A 412 44.64 -13.29 24.86
N ASP A 413 45.13 -13.44 23.63
CA ASP A 413 45.59 -12.34 22.77
C ASP A 413 44.82 -12.29 21.45
N TYR A 414 44.86 -11.12 20.82
CA TYR A 414 44.24 -10.85 19.54
C TYR A 414 45.27 -10.25 18.59
N THR A 415 45.59 -10.97 17.51
CA THR A 415 46.57 -10.52 16.51
C THR A 415 46.26 -11.04 15.12
N ILE A 416 46.72 -10.30 14.11
CA ILE A 416 46.67 -10.68 12.69
C ILE A 416 48.10 -10.84 12.20
N ILE A 417 48.37 -11.88 11.42
CA ILE A 417 49.68 -12.15 10.85
C ILE A 417 49.52 -12.38 9.35
N GLU A 418 50.17 -11.55 8.53
CA GLU A 418 50.37 -11.86 7.12
C GLU A 418 51.64 -12.71 6.96
N LEU A 419 51.52 -13.87 6.33
CA LEU A 419 52.61 -14.85 6.19
C LEU A 419 52.75 -15.27 4.73
N GLU A 420 53.77 -14.76 4.05
CA GLU A 420 54.07 -15.12 2.65
C GLU A 420 54.36 -16.62 2.48
N LYS A 421 54.16 -17.12 1.26
CA LYS A 421 54.49 -18.48 0.83
C LYS A 421 55.89 -18.94 1.30
N GLY A 422 55.96 -20.11 1.94
CA GLY A 422 57.20 -20.74 2.36
C GLY A 422 57.90 -20.06 3.55
N LYS A 423 57.33 -18.98 4.11
CA LYS A 423 57.91 -18.27 5.25
C LYS A 423 57.49 -18.89 6.57
N LYS A 424 58.29 -18.56 7.59
CA LYS A 424 58.01 -18.85 8.99
C LYS A 424 57.97 -17.57 9.80
N PHE A 425 57.06 -17.50 10.76
CA PHE A 425 56.92 -16.37 11.66
C PHE A 425 56.80 -16.89 13.09
N GLU A 426 57.60 -16.31 13.99
CA GLU A 426 57.65 -16.73 15.39
C GLU A 426 57.09 -15.61 16.27
N ILE A 427 56.17 -15.96 17.16
CA ILE A 427 55.50 -15.02 18.06
C ILE A 427 55.42 -15.59 19.48
N GLU A 428 55.44 -14.70 20.47
CA GLU A 428 55.13 -15.03 21.86
C GLU A 428 53.67 -14.65 22.14
N LEU A 429 52.89 -15.61 22.64
CA LEU A 429 51.50 -15.41 23.03
C LEU A 429 51.30 -15.83 24.49
N ASN A 430 50.35 -15.22 25.18
CA ASN A 430 49.90 -15.66 26.49
C ASN A 430 49.42 -17.12 26.42
N SER A 431 49.59 -17.87 27.50
CA SER A 431 49.11 -19.25 27.53
C SER A 431 47.59 -19.31 27.63
N GLY A 432 46.98 -20.27 26.93
CA GLY A 432 45.54 -20.45 26.90
C GLY A 432 45.02 -21.02 25.59
N THR A 433 43.69 -21.03 25.44
CA THR A 433 43.02 -21.56 24.26
C THR A 433 42.78 -20.46 23.23
N TYR A 434 43.27 -20.68 22.02
CA TYR A 434 43.12 -19.79 20.87
C TYR A 434 42.24 -20.44 19.81
N LYS A 435 41.40 -19.60 19.19
CA LYS A 435 40.79 -19.89 17.90
C LYS A 435 41.70 -19.29 16.84
N ILE A 436 42.15 -20.12 15.92
CA ILE A 436 43.04 -19.71 14.83
C ILE A 436 42.30 -19.98 13.53
N ALA A 437 42.14 -18.94 12.72
CA ALA A 437 41.66 -19.05 11.35
C ALA A 437 42.69 -18.46 10.40
N ALA A 438 42.81 -18.97 9.17
CA ALA A 438 43.65 -18.36 8.15
C ALA A 438 42.94 -18.36 6.81
N GLU A 439 42.92 -17.22 6.11
CA GLU A 439 42.43 -17.12 4.73
C GLU A 439 43.61 -17.04 3.77
N LEU A 440 43.44 -17.62 2.58
CA LEU A 440 44.40 -17.55 1.49
C LEU A 440 44.05 -16.35 0.60
N GLU A 441 45.06 -15.76 -0.04
CA GLU A 441 44.85 -14.69 -1.03
C GLU A 441 43.99 -15.14 -2.22
N ASP A 442 43.98 -16.43 -2.53
CA ASP A 442 43.15 -17.05 -3.57
C ASP A 442 41.85 -17.62 -2.98
N ILE A 443 40.71 -17.13 -3.49
CA ILE A 443 39.35 -17.41 -2.99
C ILE A 443 38.90 -18.84 -3.35
N GLU A 444 39.59 -19.54 -4.25
CA GLU A 444 39.23 -20.91 -4.64
C GLU A 444 39.54 -21.97 -3.57
N PHE A 445 40.33 -21.62 -2.54
CA PHE A 445 40.72 -22.55 -1.48
C PHE A 445 39.95 -22.33 -0.19
N ASN A 446 39.63 -23.45 0.48
CA ASN A 446 39.03 -23.43 1.80
C ASN A 446 39.97 -22.73 2.80
N PRO A 447 39.46 -21.82 3.66
CA PRO A 447 40.25 -21.27 4.75
C PRO A 447 40.65 -22.35 5.74
N PHE A 448 41.62 -22.05 6.60
CA PHE A 448 41.98 -22.91 7.72
C PHE A 448 41.23 -22.50 8.98
N TYR A 449 40.85 -23.46 9.82
CA TYR A 449 40.35 -23.19 11.18
C TYR A 449 40.74 -24.28 12.20
N GLY A 450 41.00 -23.88 13.44
CA GLY A 450 41.17 -24.79 14.56
C GLY A 450 41.16 -24.10 15.93
N GLU A 451 40.87 -24.89 16.97
CA GLU A 451 40.98 -24.46 18.37
C GLU A 451 42.18 -25.16 19.02
N ILE A 452 43.13 -24.38 19.52
CA ILE A 452 44.43 -24.87 20.00
C ILE A 452 44.70 -24.31 21.38
N THR A 453 45.15 -25.17 22.30
CA THR A 453 45.57 -24.74 23.64
C THR A 453 47.09 -24.71 23.71
N TYR A 454 47.64 -23.54 24.00
CA TYR A 454 49.07 -23.35 24.20
C TYR A 454 49.40 -23.35 25.69
N GLU A 455 50.15 -24.37 26.11
CA GLU A 455 50.60 -24.53 27.48
C GLU A 455 51.69 -23.53 27.86
N GLU A 456 51.76 -23.21 29.15
CA GLU A 456 52.78 -22.34 29.70
C GLU A 456 54.18 -22.92 29.56
N GLY A 457 55.12 -22.08 29.12
CA GLY A 457 56.52 -22.47 29.01
C GLY A 457 56.77 -23.52 27.94
N SER A 458 55.87 -23.65 26.96
CA SER A 458 55.98 -24.59 25.84
C SER A 458 56.24 -23.88 24.52
N ARG A 459 56.87 -24.61 23.59
CA ARG A 459 57.04 -24.22 22.18
C ARG A 459 56.10 -25.04 21.31
N TYR A 460 55.44 -24.39 20.37
CA TYR A 460 54.56 -25.02 19.39
C TYR A 460 55.01 -24.69 17.97
N SER A 461 54.68 -25.57 17.02
CA SER A 461 54.82 -25.28 15.59
C SER A 461 53.50 -25.55 14.89
N GLN A 462 52.99 -24.50 14.26
CA GLN A 462 51.74 -24.55 13.52
C GLN A 462 52.04 -24.48 12.03
N ILE A 463 51.73 -25.56 11.33
CA ILE A 463 52.03 -25.71 9.90
C ILE A 463 50.72 -25.65 9.12
N PHE A 464 50.64 -24.70 8.20
CA PHE A 464 49.54 -24.61 7.23
C PHE A 464 49.98 -25.26 5.93
N LYS A 465 49.27 -26.31 5.50
CA LYS A 465 49.47 -27.01 4.24
C LYS A 465 48.12 -27.45 3.71
N LEU A 466 47.93 -27.43 2.40
CA LEU A 466 46.75 -28.01 1.75
C LEU A 466 46.94 -29.53 1.66
N GLU A 467 45.86 -30.30 1.78
CA GLU A 467 45.91 -31.73 1.47
C GLU A 467 46.11 -31.92 -0.04
N GLU A 468 47.01 -32.82 -0.43
CA GLU A 468 47.14 -33.22 -1.84
C GLU A 468 45.84 -33.95 -2.21
N LYS A 469 45.05 -33.39 -3.14
CA LYS A 469 43.94 -34.14 -3.74
C LYS A 469 44.56 -35.34 -4.45
N GLU A 470 44.25 -36.55 -3.98
CA GLU A 470 44.53 -37.77 -4.75
C GLU A 470 43.83 -37.62 -6.12
N GLU A 471 44.62 -37.56 -7.19
CA GLU A 471 44.17 -37.43 -8.59
C GLU A 471 43.30 -38.60 -9.06
#